data_AF-A0A5J4RZ22-F1
#
_entry.id   AF-A0A5J4RZ22-F1
#
_cell.length_a   1.000
_cell.length_b   1.000
_cell.length_c   1.000
_cell.angle_alpha   90.00
_cell.angle_beta   90.00
_cell.angle_gamma   90.00
#
_symmetry.space_group_name_H-M   'P 1'
#
loop_
_entity.id
_entity.type
_entity.pdbx_description
1 polymer ?
#
loop_
_entity_poly.entity_id
_entity_poly.type
_entity_poly.pdbx_seq_one_letter_code
_entity_poly.pdbx_strand_id
1 'polypeptide(L)'
;MITRQLIMKRKTTKNLVALLLYCLIFLTYSCGSCGGRNDRKKTVAETPPQVENNTKISKVVFYLENSGSMFGYISNITEYVEDISELSEKPDFVAEKIKREFYFINGANKQGQSFCVTPIGSNPAVFKSKLNRNGFNCGNTKTSDLNSMFQVALAKAQDDIISILISDAIYDIKQPQSSLNVLATEGRETRSKFITRLENGDLQTLMIKLKSRFDGYYYYSSTKGQKEIHQFRPFYIWIFGKSELLNNYFSEEYISKYLKGYDNYARFLIINENSILYQIVPSLNRKGNFALDRKVKNKIIDAKKDRNGQGFQFTIAVDYSSLPFSDNYLTSIANYHINSNYKIVAIQKVSKKIHEVTAFNPTYTITVYTDKNPYGNLEISLQYGAPSWIAETDVDNENNIDEIHTFGFKYLTDAISEAYSYKNRDKKLATFKIEISN
;
A
#
# COMPACT_ATOMS: atom_id res chain seq x y z
N MET A 1 3.57 -81.42 -18.27
CA MET A 1 3.18 -81.30 -16.85
C MET A 1 2.07 -80.25 -16.77
N ILE A 2 0.86 -80.53 -16.28
CA ILE A 2 0.42 -81.08 -14.97
C ILE A 2 0.60 -80.04 -13.85
N THR A 3 -0.40 -79.62 -13.04
CA THR A 3 -1.89 -79.62 -13.13
C THR A 3 -2.45 -78.64 -12.07
N ARG A 4 -3.54 -77.91 -12.36
CA ARG A 4 -4.72 -77.53 -11.50
C ARG A 4 -5.34 -76.23 -12.05
N GLN A 5 -6.54 -76.27 -12.65
CA GLN A 5 -7.88 -76.27 -12.05
C GLN A 5 -8.27 -74.91 -11.40
N LEU A 6 -9.24 -74.13 -11.92
CA LEU A 6 -10.72 -74.33 -12.06
C LEU A 6 -11.49 -73.97 -10.76
N ILE A 7 -12.65 -73.28 -10.74
CA ILE A 7 -13.42 -72.57 -11.80
C ILE A 7 -14.56 -71.68 -11.19
N MET A 8 -15.04 -70.64 -11.93
CA MET A 8 -16.33 -69.92 -11.76
C MET A 8 -16.57 -69.11 -10.44
N LYS A 9 -17.58 -68.21 -10.31
CA LYS A 9 -18.77 -67.85 -11.14
C LYS A 9 -19.17 -66.36 -11.01
N ARG A 10 -19.84 -65.79 -12.04
CA ARG A 10 -20.53 -64.46 -12.00
C ARG A 10 -21.99 -64.58 -11.54
N LYS A 11 -22.54 -63.53 -10.90
CA LYS A 11 -23.89 -62.89 -11.08
C LYS A 11 -24.36 -62.18 -9.78
N THR A 12 -25.19 -61.13 -9.68
CA THR A 12 -25.68 -59.96 -10.46
C THR A 12 -26.74 -59.27 -9.55
N THR A 13 -26.76 -57.94 -9.49
CA THR A 13 -27.94 -57.05 -9.25
C THR A 13 -28.92 -57.30 -8.08
N LYS A 14 -29.16 -56.26 -7.24
CA LYS A 14 -30.41 -55.45 -7.23
C LYS A 14 -30.41 -54.37 -6.11
N ASN A 15 -31.17 -53.29 -6.31
CA ASN A 15 -31.49 -52.28 -5.29
C ASN A 15 -32.78 -52.67 -4.54
N LEU A 16 -32.98 -52.19 -3.30
CA LEU A 16 -34.31 -51.96 -2.72
C LEU A 16 -34.27 -50.87 -1.63
N VAL A 17 -35.44 -50.46 -1.13
CA VAL A 17 -35.69 -49.18 -0.44
C VAL A 17 -36.52 -49.37 0.84
N ALA A 18 -36.19 -48.57 1.87
CA ALA A 18 -36.96 -48.22 3.07
C ALA A 18 -37.34 -49.31 4.10
N LEU A 19 -37.27 -48.92 5.37
CA LEU A 19 -38.19 -49.37 6.44
C LEU A 19 -38.44 -48.22 7.43
N LEU A 20 -39.52 -48.30 8.21
CA LEU A 20 -40.11 -47.21 9.00
C LEU A 20 -40.05 -47.42 10.52
N LEU A 21 -40.31 -46.31 11.22
CA LEU A 21 -40.70 -46.11 12.64
C LEU A 21 -40.88 -47.31 13.58
N TYR A 22 -40.34 -47.14 14.80
CA TYR A 22 -40.77 -47.73 16.08
C TYR A 22 -40.23 -46.77 17.18
N CYS A 23 -40.87 -46.44 18.31
CA CYS A 23 -42.28 -46.42 18.76
C CYS A 23 -42.37 -45.39 19.93
N LEU A 24 -43.56 -45.13 20.49
CA LEU A 24 -43.82 -44.05 21.47
C LEU A 24 -44.43 -44.58 22.79
N ILE A 25 -44.89 -43.68 23.68
CA ILE A 25 -45.64 -43.90 24.96
C ILE A 25 -44.80 -44.61 26.06
N PHE A 26 -44.78 -44.27 27.37
CA PHE A 26 -45.70 -43.71 28.38
C PHE A 26 -44.86 -42.93 29.47
N LEU A 27 -45.35 -42.11 30.43
CA LEU A 27 -46.68 -41.59 30.83
C LEU A 27 -46.56 -40.20 31.55
N THR A 28 -47.59 -39.79 32.29
CA THR A 28 -47.99 -38.46 32.82
C THR A 28 -47.58 -38.00 34.25
N TYR A 29 -47.52 -36.68 34.44
CA TYR A 29 -47.96 -35.82 35.58
C TYR A 29 -47.61 -36.11 37.07
N SER A 30 -47.15 -35.05 37.74
CA SER A 30 -47.64 -34.61 39.07
C SER A 30 -47.54 -33.07 39.17
N CYS A 31 -48.22 -32.45 40.14
CA CYS A 31 -48.30 -30.99 40.30
C CYS A 31 -47.86 -30.54 41.71
N GLY A 32 -47.19 -29.39 41.81
CA GLY A 32 -46.69 -28.82 43.07
C GLY A 32 -46.54 -27.30 42.97
N SER A 33 -46.76 -26.58 44.07
CA SER A 33 -46.96 -25.12 44.07
C SER A 33 -45.90 -24.36 44.91
N CYS A 34 -45.93 -23.04 44.79
CA CYS A 34 -45.27 -22.01 45.62
C CYS A 34 -43.75 -21.81 45.45
N GLY A 35 -43.32 -20.54 45.63
CA GLY A 35 -41.91 -20.15 45.86
C GLY A 35 -41.25 -19.43 44.68
N GLY A 36 -41.37 -18.11 44.61
CA GLY A 36 -40.66 -17.29 43.61
C GLY A 36 -39.35 -16.67 44.13
N ARG A 37 -38.39 -16.46 43.24
CA ARG A 37 -37.34 -15.41 43.35
C ARG A 37 -36.75 -15.10 41.97
N ASN A 38 -36.16 -13.91 41.85
CA ASN A 38 -35.52 -13.46 40.61
C ASN A 38 -34.26 -14.26 40.31
N ASP A 39 -34.09 -14.67 39.05
CA ASP A 39 -32.76 -14.72 38.43
C ASP A 39 -32.83 -14.46 36.93
N ARG A 40 -32.47 -13.24 36.52
CA ARG A 40 -32.27 -12.91 35.10
C ARG A 40 -30.94 -13.51 34.65
N LYS A 41 -30.97 -14.75 34.14
CA LYS A 41 -29.85 -15.28 33.35
C LYS A 41 -29.50 -14.28 32.25
N LYS A 42 -28.28 -13.72 32.31
CA LYS A 42 -27.74 -12.91 31.22
C LYS A 42 -27.49 -13.83 30.03
N THR A 43 -28.33 -13.73 29.01
CA THR A 43 -27.97 -14.26 27.69
C THR A 43 -26.79 -13.44 27.20
N VAL A 44 -25.58 -13.99 27.33
CA VAL A 44 -24.40 -13.44 26.65
C VAL A 44 -24.65 -13.70 25.17
N ALA A 45 -24.81 -12.64 24.39
CA ALA A 45 -24.81 -12.75 22.94
C ALA A 45 -23.39 -13.12 22.54
N GLU A 46 -23.19 -14.35 22.08
CA GLU A 46 -21.91 -14.77 21.51
C GLU A 46 -21.65 -13.93 20.26
N THR A 47 -20.67 -13.03 20.33
CA THR A 47 -20.20 -12.30 19.16
C THR A 47 -19.70 -13.32 18.14
N PRO A 48 -20.19 -13.30 16.88
CA PRO A 48 -19.65 -14.18 15.85
C PRO A 48 -18.12 -14.02 15.77
N PRO A 49 -17.36 -15.11 15.65
CA PRO A 49 -15.90 -15.00 15.58
C PRO A 49 -15.54 -14.13 14.38
N GLN A 50 -14.82 -13.04 14.63
CA GLN A 50 -14.12 -12.30 13.58
C GLN A 50 -13.14 -13.28 12.94
N VAL A 51 -13.44 -13.74 11.74
CA VAL A 51 -12.52 -14.57 10.98
C VAL A 51 -11.41 -13.65 10.48
N GLU A 52 -10.34 -13.57 11.25
CA GLU A 52 -9.07 -13.00 10.79
C GLU A 52 -8.56 -13.88 9.64
N ASN A 53 -9.00 -13.55 8.42
CA ASN A 53 -8.33 -13.94 7.19
C ASN A 53 -6.97 -13.25 7.19
N ASN A 54 -6.02 -13.85 7.90
CA ASN A 54 -4.64 -13.41 7.98
C ASN A 54 -3.97 -13.74 6.64
N THR A 55 -4.24 -12.90 5.63
CA THR A 55 -3.66 -13.05 4.29
C THR A 55 -2.15 -12.83 4.39
N LYS A 56 -1.39 -13.90 4.15
CA LYS A 56 0.08 -13.92 4.25
C LYS A 56 0.70 -13.93 2.87
N ILE A 57 1.92 -13.40 2.78
CA ILE A 57 2.73 -13.50 1.56
C ILE A 57 3.23 -14.95 1.43
N SER A 58 3.00 -15.61 0.28
CA SER A 58 3.63 -16.94 0.04
C SER A 58 5.06 -16.80 -0.46
N LYS A 59 5.34 -15.72 -1.22
CA LYS A 59 6.62 -15.47 -1.86
C LYS A 59 6.90 -13.98 -2.09
N VAL A 60 8.16 -13.58 -1.89
CA VAL A 60 8.71 -12.30 -2.36
C VAL A 60 9.68 -12.57 -3.50
N VAL A 61 9.64 -11.74 -4.55
CA VAL A 61 10.47 -11.88 -5.74
C VAL A 61 11.23 -10.59 -5.96
N PHE A 62 12.56 -10.68 -5.92
CA PHE A 62 13.48 -9.56 -6.08
C PHE A 62 14.02 -9.51 -7.50
N TYR A 63 13.85 -8.36 -8.13
CA TYR A 63 14.38 -8.02 -9.44
C TYR A 63 15.33 -6.83 -9.26
N LEU A 64 16.64 -7.09 -9.38
CA LEU A 64 17.66 -6.05 -9.31
C LEU A 64 18.08 -5.68 -10.71
N GLU A 65 18.04 -4.39 -11.03
CA GLU A 65 18.75 -3.88 -12.19
C GLU A 65 20.25 -4.12 -12.04
N ASN A 66 20.86 -4.71 -13.07
CA ASN A 66 22.31 -4.85 -13.20
C ASN A 66 22.81 -4.32 -14.55
N SER A 67 22.26 -3.19 -14.98
CA SER A 67 22.84 -2.36 -16.05
C SER A 67 24.12 -1.66 -15.54
N GLY A 68 24.88 -1.07 -16.46
CA GLY A 68 26.16 -0.41 -16.15
C GLY A 68 26.06 0.76 -15.18
N SER A 69 24.94 1.50 -15.14
CA SER A 69 24.75 2.60 -14.18
C SER A 69 24.71 2.13 -12.74
N MET A 70 24.19 0.91 -12.48
CA MET A 70 24.13 0.37 -11.13
C MET A 70 25.49 0.00 -10.53
N PHE A 71 26.57 -0.05 -11.34
CA PHE A 71 27.89 -0.50 -10.90
C PHE A 71 28.55 0.45 -9.87
N GLY A 72 28.16 1.72 -9.82
CA GLY A 72 28.68 2.66 -8.82
C GLY A 72 28.16 2.40 -7.40
N TYR A 73 26.95 1.83 -7.26
CA TYR A 73 26.36 1.48 -5.96
C TYR A 73 26.95 0.20 -5.34
N ILE A 74 27.69 -0.59 -6.11
CA ILE A 74 28.21 -1.92 -5.71
C ILE A 74 29.75 -2.01 -5.83
N SER A 75 30.42 -0.86 -5.74
CA SER A 75 31.87 -0.72 -5.69
C SER A 75 32.49 -1.29 -4.41
N ASN A 76 31.78 -1.15 -3.28
CA ASN A 76 32.18 -1.51 -1.92
C ASN A 76 30.93 -1.92 -1.11
N ILE A 77 31.07 -2.10 0.21
CA ILE A 77 29.90 -2.17 1.12
C ILE A 77 29.34 -0.75 1.29
N THR A 78 28.34 -0.46 0.47
CA THR A 78 27.56 0.78 0.42
C THR A 78 26.20 0.60 1.13
N GLU A 79 25.48 1.70 1.30
CA GLU A 79 24.11 1.71 1.81
C GLU A 79 23.19 0.87 0.92
N TYR A 80 23.35 0.94 -0.42
CA TYR A 80 22.64 0.08 -1.38
C TYR A 80 22.85 -1.42 -1.10
N VAL A 81 24.09 -1.85 -0.83
CA VAL A 81 24.39 -3.25 -0.51
C VAL A 81 23.81 -3.67 0.85
N GLU A 82 23.80 -2.76 1.83
CA GLU A 82 23.27 -2.99 3.18
C GLU A 82 21.74 -3.06 3.19
N ASP A 83 21.05 -2.08 2.60
CA ASP A 83 19.58 -1.98 2.55
C ASP A 83 18.94 -3.16 1.81
N ILE A 84 19.56 -3.57 0.70
CA ILE A 84 19.11 -4.72 -0.08
C ILE A 84 19.37 -6.04 0.66
N SER A 85 20.45 -6.12 1.44
CA SER A 85 20.70 -7.27 2.32
C SER A 85 19.62 -7.38 3.40
N GLU A 86 19.37 -6.29 4.15
CA GLU A 86 18.32 -6.22 5.18
C GLU A 86 16.96 -6.59 4.59
N LEU A 87 16.55 -5.98 3.47
CA LEU A 87 15.26 -6.27 2.85
C LEU A 87 15.14 -7.74 2.38
N SER A 88 16.25 -8.37 1.98
CA SER A 88 16.27 -9.80 1.62
C SER A 88 16.17 -10.76 2.80
N GLU A 89 16.55 -10.30 4.01
CA GLU A 89 16.57 -11.06 5.26
C GLU A 89 15.54 -10.56 6.30
N LYS A 90 14.63 -9.64 5.89
CA LYS A 90 13.56 -9.02 6.70
C LYS A 90 12.97 -9.99 7.73
N PRO A 91 12.84 -9.60 9.01
CA PRO A 91 12.42 -10.49 10.09
C PRO A 91 11.18 -11.35 9.79
N ASP A 92 10.13 -10.77 9.20
CA ASP A 92 8.89 -11.49 8.88
C ASP A 92 9.11 -12.59 7.83
N PHE A 93 9.99 -12.35 6.83
CA PHE A 93 10.30 -13.35 5.80
C PHE A 93 11.07 -14.55 6.37
N VAL A 94 11.80 -14.33 7.46
CA VAL A 94 12.52 -15.38 8.19
C VAL A 94 11.56 -16.11 9.15
N ALA A 95 10.81 -15.37 9.96
CA ALA A 95 9.89 -15.91 10.97
C ALA A 95 8.75 -16.73 10.32
N GLU A 96 8.14 -16.22 9.26
CA GLU A 96 7.05 -16.88 8.53
C GLU A 96 7.55 -17.81 7.41
N LYS A 97 8.87 -17.93 7.22
CA LYS A 97 9.53 -18.80 6.23
C LYS A 97 9.08 -18.51 4.79
N ILE A 98 8.83 -17.24 4.49
CA ILE A 98 8.36 -16.76 3.19
C ILE A 98 9.40 -17.07 2.11
N LYS A 99 8.93 -17.63 0.99
CA LYS A 99 9.79 -18.02 -0.13
C LYS A 99 10.40 -16.77 -0.76
N ARG A 100 11.64 -16.86 -1.20
CA ARG A 100 12.35 -15.77 -1.89
C ARG A 100 12.88 -16.28 -3.22
N GLU A 101 12.70 -15.49 -4.28
CA GLU A 101 13.32 -15.69 -5.60
C GLU A 101 14.10 -14.41 -5.93
N PHE A 102 15.36 -14.54 -6.33
CA PHE A 102 16.26 -13.43 -6.64
C PHE A 102 16.70 -13.48 -8.11
N TYR A 103 16.58 -12.36 -8.82
CA TYR A 103 16.92 -12.20 -10.24
C TYR A 103 17.70 -10.91 -10.49
N PHE A 104 18.66 -10.99 -11.41
CA PHE A 104 19.24 -9.83 -12.09
C PHE A 104 18.51 -9.57 -13.40
N ILE A 105 18.22 -8.29 -13.70
CA ILE A 105 17.57 -7.87 -14.93
C ILE A 105 18.28 -6.69 -15.60
N ASN A 106 18.47 -6.81 -16.92
CA ASN A 106 19.07 -5.79 -17.78
C ASN A 106 18.77 -6.11 -19.26
N GLY A 107 19.39 -5.41 -20.20
CA GLY A 107 19.10 -5.56 -21.62
C GLY A 107 18.00 -4.61 -22.08
N ALA A 108 17.68 -4.67 -23.37
CA ALA A 108 16.62 -3.88 -23.98
C ALA A 108 15.79 -4.74 -24.95
N ASN A 109 14.48 -4.48 -24.99
CA ASN A 109 13.55 -5.15 -25.90
C ASN A 109 13.46 -4.40 -27.26
N LYS A 110 14.62 -4.25 -27.92
CA LYS A 110 14.79 -3.49 -29.18
C LYS A 110 15.58 -4.38 -30.17
N GLN A 111 15.35 -4.23 -31.48
CA GLN A 111 15.74 -5.23 -32.50
C GLN A 111 17.21 -5.69 -32.41
N GLY A 112 17.43 -7.00 -32.32
CA GLY A 112 18.76 -7.61 -32.18
C GLY A 112 19.30 -7.66 -30.74
N GLN A 113 18.56 -7.14 -29.77
CA GLN A 113 18.84 -7.29 -28.34
C GLN A 113 17.71 -8.04 -27.64
N SER A 114 18.03 -8.62 -26.48
CA SER A 114 17.05 -9.30 -25.62
C SER A 114 17.07 -8.68 -24.23
N PHE A 115 15.90 -8.51 -23.64
CA PHE A 115 15.75 -8.30 -22.22
C PHE A 115 16.13 -9.59 -21.47
N CYS A 116 16.99 -9.48 -20.47
CA CYS A 116 17.58 -10.61 -19.75
C CYS A 116 16.97 -10.71 -18.35
N VAL A 117 16.55 -11.92 -17.95
CA VAL A 117 16.14 -12.24 -16.58
C VAL A 117 17.00 -13.40 -16.08
N THR A 118 18.06 -13.07 -15.34
CA THR A 118 19.09 -14.02 -14.90
C THR A 118 18.79 -14.48 -13.47
N PRO A 119 18.47 -15.77 -13.22
CA PRO A 119 18.21 -16.26 -11.88
C PRO A 119 19.47 -16.31 -11.02
N ILE A 120 19.40 -15.76 -9.82
CA ILE A 120 20.45 -15.85 -8.78
C ILE A 120 20.16 -17.03 -7.84
N GLY A 121 18.88 -17.32 -7.58
CA GLY A 121 18.44 -18.43 -6.74
C GLY A 121 17.41 -17.99 -5.69
N SER A 122 17.37 -18.69 -4.57
CA SER A 122 16.42 -18.46 -3.47
C SER A 122 17.06 -18.25 -2.09
N ASN A 123 18.40 -18.29 -2.01
CA ASN A 123 19.16 -18.17 -0.76
C ASN A 123 19.70 -16.74 -0.59
N PRO A 124 19.31 -15.98 0.47
CA PRO A 124 19.79 -14.62 0.72
C PRO A 124 21.31 -14.51 0.83
N ALA A 125 22.01 -15.49 1.41
CA ALA A 125 23.48 -15.46 1.51
C ALA A 125 24.16 -15.59 0.14
N VAL A 126 23.60 -16.41 -0.76
CA VAL A 126 24.07 -16.50 -2.16
C VAL A 126 23.78 -15.20 -2.89
N PHE A 127 22.60 -14.63 -2.70
CA PHE A 127 22.21 -13.34 -3.28
C PHE A 127 23.14 -12.20 -2.82
N LYS A 128 23.38 -12.08 -1.52
CA LYS A 128 24.34 -11.13 -0.92
C LYS A 128 25.76 -11.30 -1.47
N SER A 129 26.21 -12.54 -1.71
CA SER A 129 27.50 -12.81 -2.38
C SER A 129 27.59 -12.34 -3.84
N LYS A 130 26.48 -11.91 -4.45
CA LYS A 130 26.42 -11.33 -5.80
C LYS A 130 26.25 -9.80 -5.81
N LEU A 131 26.08 -9.14 -4.66
CA LEU A 131 25.99 -7.67 -4.56
C LEU A 131 27.39 -7.03 -4.67
N ASN A 132 28.04 -7.23 -5.82
CA ASN A 132 29.37 -6.74 -6.15
C ASN A 132 29.60 -6.80 -7.68
N ARG A 133 30.67 -6.14 -8.14
CA ARG A 133 31.01 -5.98 -9.56
C ARG A 133 31.11 -7.29 -10.35
N ASN A 134 31.52 -8.39 -9.71
CA ASN A 134 31.61 -9.70 -10.37
C ASN A 134 30.25 -10.41 -10.45
N GLY A 135 29.37 -10.21 -9.46
CA GLY A 135 28.00 -10.74 -9.49
C GLY A 135 27.09 -10.02 -10.49
N PHE A 136 27.20 -8.69 -10.56
CA PHE A 136 26.42 -7.86 -11.50
C PHE A 136 26.82 -8.03 -12.97
N ASN A 137 28.00 -8.59 -13.28
CA ASN A 137 28.48 -8.73 -14.65
C ASN A 137 27.88 -9.96 -15.38
N CYS A 138 26.56 -9.97 -15.56
CA CYS A 138 25.82 -11.00 -16.29
C CYS A 138 24.65 -10.42 -17.11
N GLY A 139 24.16 -11.16 -18.10
CA GLY A 139 23.18 -10.64 -19.07
C GLY A 139 23.77 -9.57 -20.00
N ASN A 140 22.95 -8.60 -20.41
CA ASN A 140 23.34 -7.49 -21.28
C ASN A 140 23.44 -6.18 -20.47
N THR A 141 24.54 -6.04 -19.73
CA THR A 141 24.82 -4.90 -18.82
C THR A 141 24.95 -3.54 -19.52
N LYS A 142 25.05 -3.50 -20.86
CA LYS A 142 25.28 -2.27 -21.66
C LYS A 142 23.99 -1.48 -22.00
N THR A 143 22.85 -1.92 -21.48
CA THR A 143 21.52 -1.39 -21.77
C THR A 143 20.60 -1.57 -20.58
N SER A 144 19.74 -0.58 -20.35
CA SER A 144 18.55 -0.72 -19.52
C SER A 144 17.27 -0.58 -20.37
N ASP A 145 16.15 -0.95 -19.76
CA ASP A 145 14.81 -0.90 -20.32
C ASP A 145 13.82 -0.98 -19.16
N LEU A 146 13.70 0.13 -18.42
CA LEU A 146 12.78 0.25 -17.28
C LEU A 146 11.37 -0.23 -17.66
N ASN A 147 10.92 0.06 -18.87
CA ASN A 147 9.64 -0.37 -19.40
C ASN A 147 9.46 -1.89 -19.33
N SER A 148 10.48 -2.67 -19.72
CA SER A 148 10.48 -4.13 -19.58
C SER A 148 10.71 -4.59 -18.13
N MET A 149 11.47 -3.86 -17.32
CA MET A 149 11.67 -4.17 -15.89
C MET A 149 10.37 -4.06 -15.08
N PHE A 150 9.66 -2.94 -15.21
CA PHE A 150 8.34 -2.74 -14.60
C PHE A 150 7.33 -3.77 -15.12
N GLN A 151 7.37 -4.13 -16.41
CA GLN A 151 6.48 -5.16 -16.96
C GLN A 151 6.64 -6.52 -16.28
N VAL A 152 7.89 -6.98 -16.08
CA VAL A 152 8.17 -8.26 -15.41
C VAL A 152 7.77 -8.20 -13.93
N ALA A 153 8.04 -7.10 -13.22
CA ALA A 153 7.68 -6.95 -11.82
C ALA A 153 6.15 -6.89 -11.61
N LEU A 154 5.43 -6.10 -12.41
CA LEU A 154 3.96 -5.99 -12.36
C LEU A 154 3.26 -7.31 -12.70
N ALA A 155 3.79 -8.07 -13.67
CA ALA A 155 3.26 -9.37 -14.05
C ALA A 155 3.50 -10.43 -12.95
N LYS A 156 4.57 -10.32 -12.16
CA LYS A 156 4.89 -11.25 -11.07
C LYS A 156 4.10 -10.97 -9.79
N ALA A 157 3.68 -9.72 -9.56
CA ALA A 157 2.89 -9.29 -8.41
C ALA A 157 1.41 -9.67 -8.56
N GLN A 158 1.07 -10.92 -8.23
CA GLN A 158 -0.28 -11.48 -8.28
C GLN A 158 -0.56 -12.31 -7.00
N ASP A 159 -1.84 -12.47 -6.67
CA ASP A 159 -2.34 -13.24 -5.52
C ASP A 159 -1.67 -12.96 -4.17
N ASP A 160 -0.75 -13.82 -3.73
CA ASP A 160 0.01 -13.71 -2.47
C ASP A 160 1.52 -13.52 -2.71
N ILE A 161 1.89 -13.15 -3.94
CA ILE A 161 3.25 -12.90 -4.38
C ILE A 161 3.52 -11.40 -4.41
N ILE A 162 4.55 -10.98 -3.68
CA ILE A 162 5.10 -9.61 -3.76
C ILE A 162 6.25 -9.60 -4.77
N SER A 163 6.27 -8.58 -5.63
CA SER A 163 7.42 -8.29 -6.49
C SER A 163 8.12 -7.02 -6.04
N ILE A 164 9.45 -7.03 -6.03
CA ILE A 164 10.31 -5.91 -5.67
C ILE A 164 11.23 -5.62 -6.85
N LEU A 165 11.25 -4.38 -7.34
CA LEU A 165 12.15 -3.89 -8.40
C LEU A 165 13.09 -2.84 -7.82
N ILE A 166 14.39 -2.96 -8.11
CA ILE A 166 15.43 -2.08 -7.56
C ILE A 166 16.28 -1.52 -8.70
N SER A 167 16.34 -0.18 -8.82
CA SER A 167 16.87 0.55 -9.98
C SER A 167 17.27 1.98 -9.59
N ASP A 168 18.08 2.66 -10.42
CA ASP A 168 18.29 4.12 -10.35
C ASP A 168 17.14 4.93 -10.96
N ALA A 169 16.19 4.25 -11.62
CA ALA A 169 15.02 4.79 -12.29
C ALA A 169 15.30 5.77 -13.45
N ILE A 170 16.45 5.65 -14.11
CA ILE A 170 16.82 6.45 -15.29
C ILE A 170 16.55 5.68 -16.59
N TYR A 171 15.71 6.23 -17.48
CA TYR A 171 15.42 5.60 -18.78
C TYR A 171 16.64 5.63 -19.73
N ASP A 172 16.92 4.54 -20.43
CA ASP A 172 18.07 4.42 -21.35
C ASP A 172 17.67 4.74 -22.81
N ILE A 173 17.53 6.03 -23.14
CA ILE A 173 16.86 6.50 -24.37
C ILE A 173 17.79 6.70 -25.60
N LYS A 174 19.08 6.98 -25.36
CA LYS A 174 20.19 7.13 -26.35
C LYS A 174 19.95 8.09 -27.52
N GLN A 175 19.08 9.09 -27.34
CA GLN A 175 18.68 10.05 -28.39
C GLN A 175 18.84 11.51 -27.93
N PRO A 176 19.92 12.21 -28.34
CA PRO A 176 20.23 13.57 -27.83
C PRO A 176 19.25 14.66 -28.27
N GLN A 177 18.75 14.56 -29.51
CA GLN A 177 18.02 15.64 -30.19
C GLN A 177 16.52 15.69 -29.85
N SER A 178 16.03 14.73 -29.07
CA SER A 178 14.60 14.49 -28.83
C SER A 178 14.30 13.95 -27.43
N SER A 179 15.26 14.03 -26.50
CA SER A 179 15.27 13.34 -25.20
C SER A 179 13.92 13.41 -24.45
N LEU A 180 13.40 14.61 -24.21
CA LEU A 180 12.14 14.84 -23.50
C LEU A 180 10.92 14.22 -24.21
N ASN A 181 10.91 14.18 -25.55
CA ASN A 181 9.84 13.54 -26.33
C ASN A 181 9.93 12.01 -26.30
N VAL A 182 11.14 11.45 -26.20
CA VAL A 182 11.36 10.01 -26.02
C VAL A 182 10.96 9.60 -24.60
N LEU A 183 11.36 10.36 -23.57
CA LEU A 183 10.92 10.16 -22.18
C LEU A 183 9.40 10.24 -22.04
N ALA A 184 8.75 11.21 -22.68
CA ALA A 184 7.29 11.30 -22.76
C ALA A 184 6.64 10.13 -23.53
N THR A 185 7.41 9.33 -24.28
CA THR A 185 6.92 8.13 -24.97
C THR A 185 7.11 6.88 -24.11
N GLU A 186 8.32 6.69 -23.56
CA GLU A 186 8.64 5.64 -22.59
C GLU A 186 7.70 5.70 -21.36
N GLY A 187 7.40 6.91 -20.86
CA GLY A 187 6.41 7.11 -19.80
C GLY A 187 4.97 6.72 -20.19
N ARG A 188 4.54 6.99 -21.43
CA ARG A 188 3.22 6.54 -21.93
C ARG A 188 3.12 5.03 -22.04
N GLU A 189 4.23 4.34 -22.36
CA GLU A 189 4.30 2.88 -22.30
C GLU A 189 4.21 2.36 -20.86
N THR A 190 4.97 2.93 -19.92
CA THR A 190 4.89 2.58 -18.49
C THR A 190 3.46 2.74 -17.96
N ARG A 191 2.82 3.89 -18.21
CA ARG A 191 1.42 4.15 -17.84
C ARG A 191 0.47 3.07 -18.36
N SER A 192 0.65 2.66 -19.61
CA SER A 192 -0.17 1.62 -20.24
C SER A 192 0.00 0.27 -19.54
N LYS A 193 1.24 -0.11 -19.19
CA LYS A 193 1.56 -1.34 -18.45
C LYS A 193 0.96 -1.36 -17.05
N PHE A 194 0.97 -0.22 -16.34
CA PHE A 194 0.30 -0.06 -15.05
C PHE A 194 -1.23 -0.15 -15.18
N ILE A 195 -1.84 0.51 -16.17
CA ILE A 195 -3.30 0.41 -16.42
C ILE A 195 -3.71 -1.05 -16.66
N THR A 196 -3.04 -1.78 -17.56
CA THR A 196 -3.34 -3.20 -17.81
C THR A 196 -3.20 -4.05 -16.56
N ARG A 197 -2.23 -3.79 -15.66
CA ARG A 197 -2.15 -4.52 -14.39
C ARG A 197 -3.26 -4.11 -13.41
N LEU A 198 -3.63 -2.83 -13.32
CA LEU A 198 -4.69 -2.31 -12.47
C LEU A 198 -6.10 -2.74 -12.92
N GLU A 199 -6.29 -3.09 -14.19
CA GLU A 199 -7.51 -3.73 -14.69
C GLU A 199 -7.65 -5.16 -14.15
N ASN A 200 -6.54 -5.90 -14.03
CA ASN A 200 -6.48 -7.30 -13.61
C ASN A 200 -6.39 -7.50 -12.07
N GLY A 201 -7.18 -6.73 -11.31
CA GLY A 201 -7.33 -6.87 -9.86
C GLY A 201 -6.47 -5.92 -9.01
N ASP A 202 -6.55 -6.08 -7.69
CA ASP A 202 -5.87 -5.20 -6.71
C ASP A 202 -4.36 -5.11 -6.96
N LEU A 203 -3.84 -3.89 -6.84
CA LEU A 203 -2.43 -3.55 -6.87
C LEU A 203 -2.24 -2.29 -6.02
N GLN A 204 -1.31 -2.39 -5.09
CA GLN A 204 -0.64 -1.24 -4.49
C GLN A 204 0.80 -1.20 -5.00
N THR A 205 1.35 0.00 -5.11
CA THR A 205 2.76 0.25 -5.45
C THR A 205 3.37 1.12 -4.36
N LEU A 206 4.41 0.60 -3.71
CA LEU A 206 5.26 1.40 -2.84
C LEU A 206 6.41 1.93 -3.67
N MET A 207 6.80 3.16 -3.40
CA MET A 207 8.04 3.74 -3.89
C MET A 207 8.83 4.22 -2.68
N ILE A 208 10.00 3.64 -2.47
CA ILE A 208 10.95 4.07 -1.46
C ILE A 208 12.10 4.74 -2.22
N LYS A 209 12.39 6.00 -1.89
CA LYS A 209 13.61 6.69 -2.31
C LYS A 209 14.65 6.52 -1.22
N LEU A 210 15.84 6.09 -1.63
CA LEU A 210 16.99 5.91 -0.76
C LEU A 210 18.19 6.63 -1.36
N LYS A 211 19.21 6.90 -0.55
CA LYS A 211 20.50 7.47 -0.95
C LYS A 211 21.61 6.50 -0.58
N SER A 212 22.55 6.30 -1.49
CA SER A 212 23.74 5.49 -1.25
C SER A 212 24.98 6.19 -1.77
N ARG A 213 26.13 5.92 -1.15
CA ARG A 213 27.43 6.19 -1.77
C ARG A 213 27.47 5.51 -3.15
N PHE A 214 27.94 6.27 -4.13
CA PHE A 214 28.13 5.86 -5.51
C PHE A 214 29.57 6.21 -5.90
N ASP A 215 30.31 5.24 -6.43
CA ASP A 215 31.71 5.37 -6.78
C ASP A 215 31.95 4.64 -8.12
N GLY A 216 31.95 5.40 -9.22
CA GLY A 216 32.06 4.87 -10.58
C GLY A 216 31.45 5.76 -11.66
N TYR A 217 31.02 5.15 -12.77
CA TYR A 217 30.51 5.87 -13.93
C TYR A 217 29.00 6.09 -13.89
N TYR A 218 28.58 7.35 -13.87
CA TYR A 218 27.25 7.76 -14.29
C TYR A 218 27.17 7.72 -15.82
N TYR A 219 26.17 7.00 -16.36
CA TYR A 219 25.91 6.93 -17.79
C TYR A 219 24.87 7.97 -18.18
N TYR A 220 25.11 8.65 -19.29
CA TYR A 220 24.11 9.56 -19.85
C TYR A 220 22.99 8.75 -20.53
N SER A 221 21.76 8.99 -20.10
CA SER A 221 20.49 8.54 -20.67
C SER A 221 20.33 9.02 -22.11
N SER A 222 20.48 10.33 -22.36
CA SER A 222 20.14 10.89 -23.69
C SER A 222 21.29 10.86 -24.68
N THR A 223 22.55 10.80 -24.22
CA THR A 223 23.73 10.90 -25.08
C THR A 223 24.70 9.74 -24.91
N LYS A 224 25.57 9.51 -25.91
CA LYS A 224 26.68 8.56 -25.76
C LYS A 224 27.79 9.20 -24.92
N GLY A 225 27.80 8.91 -23.63
CA GLY A 225 28.86 9.35 -22.73
C GLY A 225 28.75 8.71 -21.34
N GLN A 226 29.78 8.93 -20.53
CA GLN A 226 29.77 8.62 -19.09
C GLN A 226 30.59 9.68 -18.34
N LYS A 227 30.26 9.93 -17.07
CA LYS A 227 31.01 10.81 -16.16
C LYS A 227 31.39 10.01 -14.91
N GLU A 228 32.64 10.06 -14.51
CA GLU A 228 33.08 9.48 -13.22
C GLU A 228 32.62 10.37 -12.06
N ILE A 229 32.01 9.78 -11.04
CA ILE A 229 31.51 10.49 -9.85
C ILE A 229 31.74 9.66 -8.58
N HIS A 230 32.02 10.36 -7.48
CA HIS A 230 32.25 9.79 -6.15
C HIS A 230 31.44 10.60 -5.13
N GLN A 231 30.13 10.30 -5.01
CA GLN A 231 29.16 11.10 -4.27
C GLN A 231 27.97 10.24 -3.81
N PHE A 232 27.07 10.77 -2.99
CA PHE A 232 25.77 10.13 -2.79
C PHE A 232 24.90 10.28 -4.05
N ARG A 233 24.15 9.25 -4.40
CA ARG A 233 23.11 9.27 -5.46
C ARG A 233 21.82 8.63 -4.96
N PRO A 234 20.65 9.09 -5.43
CA PRO A 234 19.38 8.45 -5.12
C PRO A 234 19.21 7.15 -5.90
N PHE A 235 18.62 6.13 -5.26
CA PHE A 235 18.13 4.91 -5.89
C PHE A 235 16.75 4.54 -5.33
N TYR A 236 16.06 3.63 -6.02
CA TYR A 236 14.65 3.38 -5.76
C TYR A 236 14.33 1.90 -5.58
N ILE A 237 13.53 1.61 -4.56
CA ILE A 237 12.92 0.30 -4.34
C ILE A 237 11.42 0.45 -4.59
N TRP A 238 10.93 -0.25 -5.62
CA TRP A 238 9.53 -0.31 -6.00
C TRP A 238 8.95 -1.64 -5.56
N ILE A 239 7.83 -1.62 -4.82
CA ILE A 239 7.23 -2.84 -4.25
C ILE A 239 5.78 -2.98 -4.72
N PHE A 240 5.44 -4.14 -5.27
CA PHE A 240 4.18 -4.41 -5.95
C PHE A 240 3.48 -5.63 -5.34
N GLY A 241 2.17 -5.53 -5.14
CA GLY A 241 1.34 -6.62 -4.60
C GLY A 241 -0.03 -6.12 -4.17
N LYS A 242 -0.80 -6.95 -3.46
CA LYS A 242 -2.09 -6.53 -2.90
C LYS A 242 -1.92 -5.48 -1.81
N SER A 243 -2.89 -4.58 -1.73
CA SER A 243 -2.97 -3.50 -0.75
C SER A 243 -2.91 -4.02 0.68
N GLU A 244 -3.61 -5.12 1.00
CA GLU A 244 -3.57 -5.74 2.34
C GLU A 244 -2.14 -6.19 2.74
N LEU A 245 -1.42 -6.83 1.81
CA LEU A 245 -0.08 -7.39 2.06
C LEU A 245 0.97 -6.28 2.18
N LEU A 246 0.88 -5.25 1.35
CA LEU A 246 1.81 -4.12 1.39
C LEU A 246 1.56 -3.17 2.58
N ASN A 247 0.35 -3.15 3.12
CA ASN A 247 0.06 -2.47 4.38
C ASN A 247 0.63 -3.26 5.58
N ASN A 248 0.46 -4.58 5.59
CA ASN A 248 0.87 -5.43 6.71
C ASN A 248 2.40 -5.59 6.83
N TYR A 249 3.09 -5.90 5.73
CA TYR A 249 4.51 -6.26 5.78
C TYR A 249 5.46 -5.06 5.52
N PHE A 250 5.00 -3.98 4.89
CA PHE A 250 5.84 -2.85 4.47
C PHE A 250 5.29 -1.52 5.00
N SER A 251 5.40 -1.35 6.32
CA SER A 251 5.13 -0.07 6.99
C SER A 251 6.27 0.92 6.79
N GLU A 252 5.93 2.22 6.75
CA GLU A 252 6.90 3.31 6.70
C GLU A 252 7.81 3.31 7.94
N GLU A 253 7.30 2.88 9.11
CA GLU A 253 8.07 2.69 10.34
C GLU A 253 9.18 1.63 10.20
N TYR A 254 8.89 0.47 9.60
CA TYR A 254 9.96 -0.53 9.37
C TYR A 254 10.98 0.01 8.35
N ILE A 255 10.50 0.55 7.23
CA ILE A 255 11.38 1.01 6.15
C ILE A 255 12.32 2.14 6.62
N SER A 256 11.80 3.15 7.30
CA SER A 256 12.59 4.30 7.79
C SER A 256 13.53 3.98 8.97
N LYS A 257 13.29 2.86 9.67
CA LYS A 257 14.09 2.44 10.83
C LYS A 257 15.21 1.45 10.47
N TYR A 258 15.00 0.62 9.45
CA TYR A 258 15.90 -0.50 9.13
C TYR A 258 16.65 -0.33 7.80
N LEU A 259 16.13 0.45 6.84
CA LEU A 259 16.90 0.79 5.63
C LEU A 259 17.73 2.06 5.92
N LYS A 260 19.04 1.89 6.04
CA LYS A 260 20.04 2.91 6.38
C LYS A 260 20.08 4.04 5.35
N GLY A 261 19.87 3.74 4.06
CA GLY A 261 19.81 4.72 3.00
C GLY A 261 18.48 5.48 2.91
N TYR A 262 17.48 5.22 3.76
CA TYR A 262 16.14 5.79 3.64
C TYR A 262 16.15 7.33 3.56
N ASP A 263 15.48 7.85 2.52
CA ASP A 263 15.29 9.29 2.30
C ASP A 263 13.81 9.66 2.34
N ASN A 264 12.97 8.96 1.55
CA ASN A 264 11.55 9.30 1.39
C ASN A 264 10.67 8.09 1.03
N TYR A 265 9.37 8.20 1.32
CA TYR A 265 8.35 7.15 1.09
C TYR A 265 7.13 7.68 0.33
N ALA A 266 6.57 6.85 -0.55
CA ALA A 266 5.28 7.09 -1.20
C ALA A 266 4.51 5.78 -1.46
N ARG A 267 3.18 5.89 -1.50
CA ARG A 267 2.24 4.78 -1.67
C ARG A 267 1.21 5.16 -2.73
N PHE A 268 1.10 4.37 -3.79
CA PHE A 268 0.07 4.48 -4.83
C PHE A 268 -0.87 3.29 -4.69
N LEU A 269 -2.19 3.51 -4.68
CA LEU A 269 -3.18 2.48 -4.40
C LEU A 269 -4.49 2.72 -5.16
N ILE A 270 -5.27 1.66 -5.33
CA ILE A 270 -6.67 1.77 -5.74
C ILE A 270 -7.45 2.36 -4.54
N ILE A 271 -8.16 3.46 -4.77
CA ILE A 271 -8.99 4.11 -3.76
C ILE A 271 -10.37 3.45 -3.80
N ASN A 272 -10.56 2.49 -2.88
CA ASN A 272 -11.88 1.96 -2.56
C ASN A 272 -12.65 2.98 -1.67
N GLU A 273 -13.98 2.91 -1.67
CA GLU A 273 -14.81 3.72 -0.76
C GLU A 273 -14.67 3.25 0.70
N ASN A 274 -13.57 3.62 1.35
CA ASN A 274 -13.30 3.29 2.73
C ASN A 274 -14.29 4.02 3.65
N SER A 275 -15.20 3.26 4.27
CA SER A 275 -16.17 3.76 5.24
C SER A 275 -15.51 4.06 6.60
N ILE A 276 -14.61 5.04 6.63
CA ILE A 276 -13.94 5.51 7.85
C ILE A 276 -14.99 5.92 8.88
N LEU A 277 -14.92 5.31 10.06
CA LEU A 277 -15.84 5.60 11.15
C LEU A 277 -15.52 6.97 11.76
N TYR A 278 -16.57 7.78 11.99
CA TYR A 278 -16.46 9.12 12.55
C TYR A 278 -17.66 9.49 13.43
N GLN A 279 -17.41 10.31 14.45
CA GLN A 279 -18.42 10.80 15.39
C GLN A 279 -18.09 12.21 15.84
N ILE A 280 -19.11 13.06 16.01
CA ILE A 280 -18.95 14.37 16.66
C ILE A 280 -18.65 14.18 18.16
N VAL A 281 -17.74 15.00 18.70
CA VAL A 281 -17.33 15.00 20.11
C VAL A 281 -17.70 16.37 20.73
N PRO A 282 -18.89 16.53 21.34
CA PRO A 282 -19.42 17.85 21.75
C PRO A 282 -18.70 18.53 22.91
N SER A 283 -17.79 17.83 23.59
CA SER A 283 -16.97 18.31 24.71
C SER A 283 -15.63 18.90 24.27
N LEU A 284 -15.11 18.50 23.10
CA LEU A 284 -13.75 18.80 22.66
C LEU A 284 -13.70 20.01 21.74
N ASN A 285 -12.87 21.00 22.08
CA ASN A 285 -12.63 22.24 21.32
C ASN A 285 -13.91 22.98 20.89
N ARG A 286 -14.97 22.93 21.71
CA ARG A 286 -16.28 23.56 21.41
C ARG A 286 -16.22 25.09 21.56
N LYS A 287 -16.83 25.80 20.61
CA LYS A 287 -17.21 27.22 20.74
C LYS A 287 -18.65 27.40 20.29
N GLY A 288 -19.40 28.20 21.03
CA GLY A 288 -20.85 28.29 20.87
C GLY A 288 -21.59 27.09 21.46
N ASN A 289 -22.87 26.97 21.12
CA ASN A 289 -23.78 25.99 21.67
C ASN A 289 -24.42 25.14 20.57
N PHE A 290 -24.58 23.84 20.83
CA PHE A 290 -25.35 22.92 20.01
C PHE A 290 -25.74 21.67 20.80
N ALA A 291 -26.66 20.88 20.24
CA ALA A 291 -26.94 19.51 20.62
C ALA A 291 -26.74 18.57 19.40
N LEU A 292 -26.71 17.26 19.66
CA LEU A 292 -26.72 16.23 18.61
C LEU A 292 -28.15 15.70 18.44
N ASP A 293 -28.54 15.41 17.20
CA ASP A 293 -29.79 14.71 16.92
C ASP A 293 -29.75 13.28 17.49
N ARG A 294 -30.85 12.83 18.11
CA ARG A 294 -30.94 11.50 18.76
C ARG A 294 -31.33 10.37 17.80
N LYS A 295 -31.75 10.70 16.57
CA LYS A 295 -32.17 9.79 15.51
C LYS A 295 -31.17 9.78 14.35
N VAL A 296 -30.66 10.96 13.97
CA VAL A 296 -29.74 11.13 12.84
C VAL A 296 -28.29 11.20 13.34
N LYS A 297 -27.48 10.17 13.03
CA LYS A 297 -26.05 10.17 13.35
C LYS A 297 -25.35 11.35 12.67
N ASN A 298 -24.40 11.96 13.39
CA ASN A 298 -23.58 13.07 12.91
C ASN A 298 -24.36 14.31 12.41
N LYS A 299 -25.58 14.52 12.93
CA LYS A 299 -26.35 15.76 12.76
C LYS A 299 -26.24 16.64 14.01
N ILE A 300 -26.05 17.94 13.78
CA ILE A 300 -26.04 19.00 14.76
C ILE A 300 -27.37 19.78 14.67
N ILE A 301 -27.97 20.05 15.83
CA ILE A 301 -29.17 20.88 16.00
C ILE A 301 -28.90 21.98 17.04
N ASP A 302 -29.74 23.01 17.11
CA ASP A 302 -29.58 24.14 18.03
C ASP A 302 -28.25 24.94 17.83
N ALA A 303 -27.65 24.91 16.62
CA ALA A 303 -26.29 25.38 16.36
C ALA A 303 -26.12 26.91 16.43
N LYS A 304 -25.71 27.43 17.58
CA LYS A 304 -25.60 28.86 17.88
C LYS A 304 -24.14 29.25 18.13
N LYS A 305 -23.68 30.35 17.52
CA LYS A 305 -22.34 30.91 17.72
C LYS A 305 -22.08 31.24 19.20
N ASP A 306 -20.79 31.36 19.55
CA ASP A 306 -20.40 31.93 20.83
C ASP A 306 -20.89 33.37 20.99
N ARG A 307 -21.32 33.71 22.22
CA ARG A 307 -21.90 35.02 22.56
C ARG A 307 -20.86 36.16 22.54
N ASN A 308 -19.58 35.84 22.69
CA ASN A 308 -18.48 36.80 22.70
C ASN A 308 -17.84 36.95 21.30
N GLY A 309 -18.55 36.55 20.24
CA GLY A 309 -18.10 36.67 18.85
C GLY A 309 -17.10 35.61 18.40
N GLN A 310 -16.75 34.62 19.22
CA GLN A 310 -15.73 33.60 18.92
C GLN A 310 -16.15 32.53 17.90
N GLY A 311 -17.09 32.84 17.00
CA GLY A 311 -17.59 31.94 15.96
C GLY A 311 -18.33 30.72 16.50
N PHE A 312 -18.36 29.66 15.69
CA PHE A 312 -18.90 28.34 16.02
C PHE A 312 -17.83 27.29 15.72
N GLN A 313 -17.55 26.39 16.66
CA GLN A 313 -16.46 25.43 16.55
C GLN A 313 -16.83 24.10 17.21
N PHE A 314 -16.49 22.99 16.56
CA PHE A 314 -16.66 21.64 17.10
C PHE A 314 -15.62 20.66 16.54
N THR A 315 -15.56 19.48 17.14
CA THR A 315 -14.60 18.41 16.78
C THR A 315 -15.33 17.16 16.33
N ILE A 316 -14.81 16.49 15.30
CA ILE A 316 -15.10 15.07 15.03
C ILE A 316 -13.89 14.22 15.41
N ALA A 317 -14.16 13.03 15.94
CA ALA A 317 -13.18 11.95 16.06
C ALA A 317 -13.36 10.97 14.91
N VAL A 318 -12.26 10.41 14.41
CA VAL A 318 -12.20 9.55 13.21
C VAL A 318 -11.28 8.34 13.46
N ASP A 319 -11.52 7.25 12.75
CA ASP A 319 -10.68 6.05 12.82
C ASP A 319 -9.94 5.74 11.52
N TYR A 320 -8.70 6.22 11.42
CA TYR A 320 -7.79 5.95 10.30
C TYR A 320 -6.93 4.70 10.49
N SER A 321 -7.26 3.78 11.41
CA SER A 321 -6.50 2.53 11.59
C SER A 321 -6.41 1.66 10.32
N SER A 322 -7.36 1.78 9.40
CA SER A 322 -7.35 1.10 8.09
C SER A 322 -6.64 1.87 6.98
N LEU A 323 -6.06 3.05 7.24
CA LEU A 323 -5.41 3.90 6.23
C LEU A 323 -3.88 3.81 6.33
N PRO A 324 -3.18 3.37 5.27
CA PRO A 324 -1.74 3.06 5.33
C PRO A 324 -0.83 4.29 5.08
N PHE A 325 -1.11 5.40 5.78
CA PHE A 325 -0.38 6.67 5.68
C PHE A 325 0.15 7.08 7.06
N SER A 326 1.29 7.78 7.08
CA SER A 326 1.93 8.25 8.32
C SER A 326 1.17 9.40 8.99
N ASP A 327 1.45 9.59 10.29
CA ASP A 327 0.88 10.67 11.12
C ASP A 327 1.02 12.06 10.45
N ASN A 328 2.15 12.32 9.80
CA ASN A 328 2.44 13.56 9.07
C ASN A 328 1.43 13.79 7.93
N TYR A 329 1.11 12.73 7.17
CA TYR A 329 0.12 12.79 6.10
C TYR A 329 -1.31 12.98 6.64
N LEU A 330 -1.67 12.22 7.69
CA LEU A 330 -3.02 12.23 8.25
C LEU A 330 -3.34 13.49 9.05
N THR A 331 -2.34 14.20 9.59
CA THR A 331 -2.51 15.47 10.31
C THR A 331 -2.32 16.73 9.47
N SER A 332 -1.72 16.62 8.27
CA SER A 332 -1.54 17.76 7.36
C SER A 332 -2.89 18.29 6.84
N ILE A 333 -3.27 19.50 7.27
CA ILE A 333 -4.51 20.17 6.82
C ILE A 333 -4.54 20.37 5.29
N ALA A 334 -3.38 20.49 4.65
CA ALA A 334 -3.28 20.64 3.18
C ALA A 334 -3.79 19.39 2.41
N ASN A 335 -3.83 18.22 3.06
CA ASN A 335 -4.36 16.99 2.47
C ASN A 335 -5.90 16.90 2.55
N TYR A 336 -6.59 17.93 3.04
CA TYR A 336 -8.03 17.92 3.25
C TYR A 336 -8.76 18.99 2.42
N HIS A 337 -9.92 18.61 1.89
CA HIS A 337 -10.87 19.52 1.25
C HIS A 337 -12.17 19.62 2.06
N ILE A 338 -12.68 20.84 2.23
CA ILE A 338 -13.86 21.18 3.05
C ILE A 338 -14.82 22.08 2.24
N ASN A 339 -16.06 21.65 2.02
CA ASN A 339 -16.93 22.21 0.97
C ASN A 339 -17.88 23.34 1.43
N SER A 340 -17.51 24.15 2.42
CA SER A 340 -18.47 25.02 3.11
C SER A 340 -17.85 26.31 3.67
N ASN A 341 -18.62 27.07 4.45
CA ASN A 341 -18.14 28.23 5.21
C ASN A 341 -17.19 27.88 6.38
N TYR A 342 -16.87 26.61 6.59
CA TYR A 342 -15.96 26.16 7.63
C TYR A 342 -14.52 26.05 7.14
N LYS A 343 -13.57 26.20 8.06
CA LYS A 343 -12.16 25.80 7.89
C LYS A 343 -11.78 24.76 8.95
N ILE A 344 -10.88 23.85 8.60
CA ILE A 344 -10.20 23.01 9.58
C ILE A 344 -9.19 23.90 10.32
N VAL A 345 -9.12 23.79 11.65
CA VAL A 345 -8.19 24.57 12.50
C VAL A 345 -7.19 23.72 13.27
N ALA A 346 -7.45 22.43 13.44
CA ALA A 346 -6.50 21.47 14.00
C ALA A 346 -6.86 20.05 13.55
N ILE A 347 -5.84 19.23 13.31
CA ILE A 347 -5.96 17.78 13.21
C ILE A 347 -4.92 17.18 14.15
N GLN A 348 -5.33 16.24 15.01
CA GLN A 348 -4.50 15.74 16.10
C GLN A 348 -4.66 14.23 16.25
N LYS A 349 -3.57 13.52 16.53
CA LYS A 349 -3.60 12.09 16.89
C LYS A 349 -4.11 11.93 18.31
N VAL A 350 -4.97 10.93 18.54
CA VAL A 350 -5.61 10.68 19.83
C VAL A 350 -4.61 10.06 20.80
N SER A 351 -4.25 10.80 21.85
CA SER A 351 -3.33 10.38 22.91
C SER A 351 -4.01 9.95 24.21
N LYS A 352 -5.33 10.15 24.33
CA LYS A 352 -6.16 9.81 25.49
C LYS A 352 -7.53 9.35 25.03
N LYS A 353 -8.14 8.39 25.75
CA LYS A 353 -9.46 7.86 25.41
C LYS A 353 -10.53 8.97 25.41
N ILE A 354 -11.26 9.08 24.30
CA ILE A 354 -12.46 9.93 24.19
C ILE A 354 -13.64 9.10 24.69
N HIS A 355 -14.18 9.42 25.87
CA HIS A 355 -15.19 8.58 26.54
C HIS A 355 -16.56 8.63 25.85
N GLU A 356 -16.81 9.67 25.07
CA GLU A 356 -18.01 9.91 24.27
C GLU A 356 -18.05 9.04 23.00
N VAL A 357 -16.92 8.47 22.58
CA VAL A 357 -16.81 7.61 21.40
C VAL A 357 -16.70 6.15 21.87
N THR A 358 -17.77 5.39 21.67
CA THR A 358 -17.88 3.99 22.15
C THR A 358 -18.08 2.98 21.03
N ALA A 359 -18.39 3.42 19.82
CA ALA A 359 -18.67 2.57 18.66
C ALA A 359 -17.40 2.12 17.88
N PHE A 360 -16.26 2.77 18.12
CA PHE A 360 -14.95 2.49 17.51
C PHE A 360 -13.83 3.07 18.40
N ASN A 361 -12.58 2.79 18.08
CA ASN A 361 -11.43 3.37 18.77
C ASN A 361 -10.88 4.56 17.97
N PRO A 362 -11.18 5.83 18.34
CA PRO A 362 -10.75 6.97 17.55
C PRO A 362 -9.24 7.12 17.58
N THR A 363 -8.63 7.23 16.40
CA THR A 363 -7.18 7.41 16.22
C THR A 363 -6.80 8.87 15.97
N TYR A 364 -7.71 9.69 15.41
CA TYR A 364 -7.50 11.12 15.20
C TYR A 364 -8.74 11.96 15.52
N THR A 365 -8.55 13.26 15.70
CA THR A 365 -9.60 14.27 15.81
C THR A 365 -9.37 15.42 14.84
N ILE A 366 -10.44 15.90 14.20
CA ILE A 366 -10.46 17.04 13.26
C ILE A 366 -11.35 18.12 13.88
N THR A 367 -10.78 19.28 14.18
CA THR A 367 -11.51 20.45 14.70
C THR A 367 -11.83 21.41 13.56
N VAL A 368 -13.11 21.79 13.42
CA VAL A 368 -13.60 22.73 12.40
C VAL A 368 -14.22 23.98 13.01
N TYR A 369 -14.07 25.11 12.31
CA TYR A 369 -14.47 26.45 12.75
C TYR A 369 -15.19 27.21 11.64
N THR A 370 -16.21 28.00 12.00
CA THR A 370 -16.71 29.09 11.15
C THR A 370 -17.06 30.35 11.97
N ASP A 371 -16.79 31.51 11.40
CA ASP A 371 -17.27 32.83 11.84
C ASP A 371 -18.56 33.26 11.12
N LYS A 372 -18.93 32.58 10.03
CA LYS A 372 -20.12 32.82 9.20
C LYS A 372 -21.34 32.03 9.72
N ASN A 373 -22.42 31.96 8.95
CA ASN A 373 -23.59 31.15 9.29
C ASN A 373 -23.18 29.66 9.44
N PRO A 374 -23.44 29.00 10.60
CA PRO A 374 -23.06 27.61 10.80
C PRO A 374 -23.97 26.59 10.09
N TYR A 375 -25.18 26.98 9.67
CA TYR A 375 -26.18 26.06 9.12
C TYR A 375 -25.86 25.58 7.70
N GLY A 376 -26.27 24.36 7.39
CA GLY A 376 -26.14 23.73 6.08
C GLY A 376 -25.52 22.32 6.17
N ASN A 377 -25.04 21.84 5.02
CA ASN A 377 -24.29 20.59 4.94
C ASN A 377 -22.79 20.88 4.93
N LEU A 378 -22.04 20.14 5.75
CA LEU A 378 -20.59 20.13 5.80
C LEU A 378 -20.06 18.78 5.33
N GLU A 379 -19.32 18.78 4.22
CA GLU A 379 -18.45 17.67 3.81
C GLU A 379 -17.00 18.04 4.10
N ILE A 380 -16.31 17.18 4.85
CA ILE A 380 -14.85 17.17 5.00
C ILE A 380 -14.35 15.92 4.29
N SER A 381 -13.28 16.03 3.52
CA SER A 381 -12.69 14.89 2.82
C SER A 381 -11.18 14.87 2.96
N LEU A 382 -10.61 13.71 3.29
CA LEU A 382 -9.18 13.45 3.17
C LEU A 382 -8.91 13.07 1.72
N GLN A 383 -8.03 13.80 1.05
CA GLN A 383 -7.68 13.62 -0.35
C GLN A 383 -6.40 12.78 -0.48
N TYR A 384 -6.25 12.10 -1.61
CA TYR A 384 -5.00 11.49 -2.05
C TYR A 384 -4.13 12.53 -2.78
N GLY A 385 -2.97 12.82 -2.22
CA GLY A 385 -1.90 13.59 -2.86
C GLY A 385 -0.63 12.76 -2.94
N ALA A 386 0.02 12.77 -4.10
CA ALA A 386 1.40 12.31 -4.21
C ALA A 386 2.31 13.25 -3.37
N PRO A 387 3.24 12.74 -2.55
CA PRO A 387 4.16 13.57 -1.79
C PRO A 387 4.98 14.52 -2.68
N SER A 388 5.20 15.76 -2.23
CA SER A 388 5.87 16.80 -3.03
C SER A 388 7.31 16.43 -3.43
N TRP A 389 8.00 15.66 -2.58
CA TRP A 389 9.35 15.15 -2.83
C TRP A 389 9.48 14.42 -4.17
N ILE A 390 8.41 13.81 -4.70
CA ILE A 390 8.40 13.15 -5.99
C ILE A 390 8.66 14.14 -7.14
N ALA A 391 8.02 15.30 -7.11
CA ALA A 391 8.22 16.36 -8.09
C ALA A 391 9.56 17.08 -7.87
N GLU A 392 9.95 17.28 -6.60
CA GLU A 392 11.26 17.85 -6.21
C GLU A 392 12.46 16.94 -6.57
N THR A 393 12.22 15.69 -6.97
CA THR A 393 13.25 14.72 -7.38
C THR A 393 13.54 14.77 -8.88
N ASP A 394 12.70 15.42 -9.69
CA ASP A 394 12.87 15.48 -11.14
C ASP A 394 13.87 16.55 -11.59
N VAL A 395 14.59 16.29 -12.68
CA VAL A 395 15.38 17.31 -13.38
C VAL A 395 15.45 17.05 -14.89
N ASP A 396 15.17 18.08 -15.70
CA ASP A 396 15.29 18.03 -17.17
C ASP A 396 16.71 18.34 -17.68
N ASN A 397 17.59 18.90 -16.85
CA ASN A 397 19.00 19.07 -17.16
C ASN A 397 19.80 17.85 -16.67
N GLU A 398 20.08 16.92 -17.58
CA GLU A 398 20.83 15.69 -17.33
C GLU A 398 22.25 15.92 -16.77
N ASN A 399 22.83 17.11 -16.92
CA ASN A 399 24.12 17.45 -16.34
C ASN A 399 24.05 17.79 -14.85
N ASN A 400 22.85 17.98 -14.29
CA ASN A 400 22.65 18.17 -12.85
C ASN A 400 22.73 16.83 -12.10
N ILE A 401 23.96 16.39 -11.85
CA ILE A 401 24.29 15.09 -11.25
C ILE A 401 24.58 15.30 -9.76
N ASP A 402 23.56 15.26 -8.93
CA ASP A 402 23.64 15.46 -7.47
C ASP A 402 22.99 14.30 -6.66
N GLU A 403 22.90 14.48 -5.35
CA GLU A 403 22.37 13.48 -4.40
C GLU A 403 20.84 13.52 -4.22
N ILE A 404 20.15 14.50 -4.82
CA ILE A 404 18.72 14.74 -4.65
C ILE A 404 17.94 14.28 -5.89
N HIS A 405 18.41 14.66 -7.09
CA HIS A 405 17.65 14.57 -8.33
C HIS A 405 17.97 13.35 -9.18
N THR A 406 17.01 13.01 -10.04
CA THR A 406 17.08 11.93 -11.04
C THR A 406 16.58 12.48 -12.38
N PHE A 407 17.34 12.23 -13.45
CA PHE A 407 17.05 12.83 -14.76
C PHE A 407 15.78 12.24 -15.37
N GLY A 408 14.85 13.12 -15.79
CA GLY A 408 13.60 12.73 -16.41
C GLY A 408 12.68 11.89 -15.52
N PHE A 409 12.84 11.97 -14.20
CA PHE A 409 12.14 11.16 -13.23
C PHE A 409 10.61 11.34 -13.26
N LYS A 410 10.11 12.56 -13.56
CA LYS A 410 8.66 12.83 -13.68
C LYS A 410 7.99 11.95 -14.74
N TYR A 411 8.69 11.64 -15.82
CA TYR A 411 8.13 10.79 -16.90
C TYR A 411 7.86 9.34 -16.45
N LEU A 412 8.45 8.91 -15.33
CA LEU A 412 8.11 7.65 -14.66
C LEU A 412 6.99 7.85 -13.63
N THR A 413 7.09 8.84 -12.75
CA THR A 413 6.15 8.99 -11.63
C THR A 413 4.81 9.62 -12.00
N ASP A 414 4.77 10.51 -12.98
CA ASP A 414 3.50 10.98 -13.57
C ASP A 414 2.80 9.83 -14.27
N ALA A 415 3.52 8.99 -15.03
CA ALA A 415 2.96 7.81 -15.69
C ALA A 415 2.30 6.82 -14.70
N ILE A 416 2.92 6.60 -13.54
CA ILE A 416 2.34 5.79 -12.45
C ILE A 416 1.14 6.51 -11.83
N SER A 417 1.27 7.80 -11.51
CA SER A 417 0.22 8.62 -10.90
C SER A 417 -1.04 8.73 -11.77
N GLU A 418 -0.86 8.86 -13.09
CA GLU A 418 -1.93 8.87 -14.09
C GLU A 418 -2.59 7.50 -14.23
N ALA A 419 -1.83 6.39 -14.19
CA ALA A 419 -2.41 5.05 -14.24
C ALA A 419 -3.30 4.75 -13.02
N TYR A 420 -2.87 5.14 -11.82
CA TYR A 420 -3.71 5.08 -10.62
C TYR A 420 -4.89 6.06 -10.68
N SER A 421 -4.69 7.28 -11.20
CA SER A 421 -5.77 8.26 -11.39
C SER A 421 -6.80 7.83 -12.45
N TYR A 422 -6.41 7.02 -13.44
CA TYR A 422 -7.32 6.41 -14.41
C TYR A 422 -8.23 5.37 -13.75
N LYS A 423 -7.71 4.60 -12.78
CA LYS A 423 -8.48 3.64 -11.98
C LYS A 423 -9.36 4.33 -10.93
N ASN A 424 -8.86 5.39 -10.30
CA ASN A 424 -9.48 6.09 -9.18
C ASN A 424 -10.37 7.26 -9.65
N ARG A 425 -11.69 7.04 -9.68
CA ARG A 425 -12.68 8.04 -10.15
C ARG A 425 -12.78 9.31 -9.29
N ASP A 426 -12.32 9.24 -8.04
CA ASP A 426 -12.20 10.36 -7.10
C ASP A 426 -10.88 10.17 -6.30
N LYS A 427 -10.34 11.25 -5.76
CA LYS A 427 -9.15 11.24 -4.88
C LYS A 427 -9.50 11.14 -3.39
N LYS A 428 -10.79 11.15 -3.01
CA LYS A 428 -11.24 11.04 -1.62
C LYS A 428 -10.89 9.68 -0.98
N LEU A 429 -9.89 9.67 -0.11
CA LEU A 429 -9.53 8.54 0.75
C LEU A 429 -10.52 8.31 1.89
N ALA A 430 -11.17 9.39 2.35
CA ALA A 430 -12.21 9.36 3.38
C ALA A 430 -13.14 10.57 3.22
N THR A 431 -14.43 10.43 3.58
CA THR A 431 -15.41 11.52 3.52
C THR A 431 -16.30 11.53 4.77
N PHE A 432 -16.43 12.70 5.40
CA PHE A 432 -17.22 12.94 6.60
C PHE A 432 -18.32 13.94 6.29
N LYS A 433 -19.58 13.58 6.54
CA LYS A 433 -20.77 14.38 6.22
C LYS A 433 -21.54 14.71 7.48
N ILE A 434 -21.78 16.00 7.70
CA ILE A 434 -22.42 16.55 8.90
C ILE A 434 -23.53 17.51 8.45
N GLU A 435 -24.76 17.27 8.89
CA GLU A 435 -25.87 18.23 8.72
C GLU A 435 -25.93 19.15 9.93
N ILE A 436 -26.12 20.46 9.74
CA ILE A 436 -26.14 21.47 10.80
C ILE A 436 -27.38 22.35 10.67
N SER A 437 -28.26 22.32 11.67
CA SER A 437 -29.46 23.17 11.76
C SER A 437 -29.47 24.09 12.97
N ASN A 438 -30.38 25.07 12.94
CA ASN A 438 -30.88 25.74 14.14
C ASN A 438 -31.70 24.77 15.03
#